data_AF-A0A4P2Q0X6-F1
#
_entry.id   AF-A0A4P2Q0X6-F1
#
_cell.length_a   1.000
_cell.length_b   1.000
_cell.length_c   1.000
_cell.angle_alpha   90.00
_cell.angle_beta   90.00
_cell.angle_gamma   90.00
#
_symmetry.space_group_name_H-M   'P 1'
#
loop_
_entity.id
_entity.type
_entity.pdbx_description
1 polymer ?
#
loop_
_entity_poly.entity_id
_entity_poly.type
_entity_poly.pdbx_seq_one_letter_code
_entity_poly.pdbx_strand_id
1 'polypeptide(L)'
;MDLGLARTASMLLATGVMSLVGCQGEPPDGQGAGGDSGDSGSSSSGQGGDSEVFTPDKVDLLLVVDNSGSMADKQEVLGLVLSDLVLGITNPPCEDASGRLASPQPASGMDECPDGTGRARAPVTDMHIGVISSSLGGHGAKTCSGMVGMMPDISRRAEIDMAHLLARRAPGEEDALPTYQGQGFLAWDPGGKREPAGESDPDVLVQTLKDIVVGAGQWGCGYEAPLESFYRFLVDPMPYASISVTEDGIATPEGLDAPLLQQRAAFLRPDSLLLIVMLTDENDCSIVDGGLHWRVAHVSQRMSRARSECAIDPDDPCCMSCSAAPGECPPDPTCEGDDGQVATLRPEDDRVNLRCFDQKRRFGVDFLYPVERYVEALTSATITARDGEIVPNPIFSGPDPSGGDSRGRRPEHVLFTGIVGVPWQDIARDPSDLSAGLKTAAELAAPLPGGGTTWDVILGEPERAIPPKDPLMLESTAPRSGVNPITGDPTAPPGSITNPINGSEYTTETRGNGDLQYACVFPLPEPRICDEESTSCDCAAADNDSPVCEVNPDGGGRTLQVRAKAYPGLRELDLMKRLGDRAIPASICPAQLDDATRADYGYRPTVRAILDRLSAVLRPGRSAP
;
A
#
# COMPACT_ATOMS: atom_id res chain seq x y z
N MET A 1 30.54 -58.32 12.52
CA MET A 1 29.48 -57.74 11.67
C MET A 1 28.93 -56.55 12.45
N ASP A 2 29.62 -55.40 12.54
CA ASP A 2 30.39 -54.66 11.53
C ASP A 2 29.51 -54.29 10.32
N LEU A 3 29.35 -53.02 9.91
CA LEU A 3 29.85 -51.71 10.41
C LEU A 3 28.63 -50.75 10.57
N GLY A 4 28.68 -49.56 11.18
CA GLY A 4 29.80 -48.81 11.76
C GLY A 4 30.14 -47.54 10.96
N LEU A 5 29.43 -46.43 11.19
CA LEU A 5 29.85 -45.08 10.79
C LEU A 5 29.21 -44.02 11.70
N ALA A 6 29.93 -42.94 12.02
CA ALA A 6 29.44 -41.80 12.79
C ALA A 6 29.79 -40.47 12.09
N ARG A 7 29.01 -39.41 12.35
CA ARG A 7 29.33 -38.03 11.93
C ARG A 7 29.33 -37.12 13.16
N THR A 8 30.47 -36.49 13.41
CA THR A 8 30.63 -35.42 14.40
C THR A 8 30.37 -34.06 13.75
N ALA A 9 29.62 -33.19 14.42
CA ALA A 9 29.52 -31.78 14.05
C ALA A 9 30.73 -31.00 14.60
N SER A 10 31.25 -30.06 13.82
CA SER A 10 32.31 -29.13 14.24
C SER A 10 31.75 -27.73 14.36
N MET A 11 31.64 -27.24 15.60
CA MET A 11 31.27 -25.87 15.94
C MET A 11 32.51 -24.98 15.81
N LEU A 12 32.40 -23.80 15.22
CA LEU A 12 33.54 -22.91 14.95
C LEU A 12 33.25 -21.48 15.43
N LEU A 13 33.70 -21.15 16.64
CA LEU A 13 33.77 -19.78 17.13
C LEU A 13 34.96 -19.07 16.48
N ALA A 14 34.80 -17.80 16.11
CA ALA A 14 35.89 -16.93 15.68
C ALA A 14 35.86 -15.62 16.49
N THR A 15 36.77 -15.49 17.47
CA THR A 15 36.83 -14.34 18.38
C THR A 15 38.03 -13.44 18.11
N GLY A 16 37.82 -12.41 17.29
CA GLY A 16 38.51 -11.11 17.34
C GLY A 16 40.02 -11.00 17.02
N VAL A 17 40.43 -9.80 16.61
CA VAL A 17 41.57 -9.02 17.14
C VAL A 17 41.57 -7.64 16.45
N MET A 18 41.73 -6.56 17.22
CA MET A 18 41.99 -5.21 16.70
C MET A 18 43.49 -5.01 16.45
N SER A 19 43.85 -4.27 15.39
CA SER A 19 45.18 -3.66 15.23
C SER A 19 45.08 -2.27 14.60
N LEU A 20 45.62 -1.26 15.27
CA LEU A 20 45.85 0.11 14.77
C LEU A 20 47.35 0.31 14.54
N VAL A 21 47.72 1.05 13.49
CA VAL A 21 48.91 1.93 13.34
C VAL A 21 48.94 2.47 11.89
N GLY A 22 49.58 3.61 11.64
CA GLY A 22 49.73 4.16 10.28
C GLY A 22 50.91 5.14 10.12
N CYS A 23 50.86 5.92 9.04
CA CYS A 23 51.77 7.02 8.63
C CYS A 23 53.15 6.69 8.01
N GLN A 24 53.24 6.97 6.69
CA GLN A 24 54.31 7.70 5.96
C GLN A 24 55.80 7.28 6.04
N GLY A 25 56.45 7.18 4.87
CA GLY A 25 57.91 7.25 4.72
C GLY A 25 58.47 6.78 3.36
N GLU A 26 59.13 7.67 2.61
CA GLU A 26 59.87 7.42 1.35
C GLU A 26 61.25 8.11 1.38
N PRO A 27 62.23 7.76 0.51
CA PRO A 27 62.46 6.49 -0.20
C PRO A 27 63.84 5.91 0.24
N PRO A 28 65.04 6.00 -0.41
CA PRO A 28 65.47 6.28 -1.79
C PRO A 28 66.31 5.16 -2.48
N ASP A 29 66.52 5.31 -3.79
CA ASP A 29 67.65 4.89 -4.67
C ASP A 29 68.35 3.50 -4.56
N GLY A 30 68.45 2.79 -5.70
CA GLY A 30 69.32 1.61 -5.83
C GLY A 30 69.24 0.80 -7.14
N GLN A 31 69.63 1.40 -8.28
CA GLN A 31 69.83 0.83 -9.65
C GLN A 31 70.35 -0.64 -9.67
N GLY A 32 70.04 -1.55 -10.62
CA GLY A 32 69.29 -1.56 -11.90
C GLY A 32 69.42 -2.97 -12.53
N ALA A 33 69.18 -3.29 -13.82
CA ALA A 33 68.67 -2.55 -14.99
C ALA A 33 68.28 -3.54 -16.13
N GLY A 34 67.36 -3.14 -17.02
CA GLY A 34 67.08 -3.78 -18.32
C GLY A 34 66.01 -4.91 -18.34
N GLY A 35 65.07 -4.96 -19.28
CA GLY A 35 64.77 -3.96 -20.33
C GLY A 35 63.73 -4.42 -21.37
N ASP A 36 63.56 -3.55 -22.38
CA ASP A 36 62.82 -3.69 -23.66
C ASP A 36 61.32 -3.27 -23.74
N SER A 37 61.14 -2.09 -24.36
CA SER A 37 60.10 -1.65 -25.33
C SER A 37 58.59 -1.93 -25.16
N GLY A 38 57.76 -0.88 -25.26
CA GLY A 38 56.30 -1.04 -25.40
C GLY A 38 55.38 0.20 -25.31
N ASP A 39 55.82 1.38 -25.75
CA ASP A 39 55.07 2.66 -25.94
C ASP A 39 53.64 2.81 -25.33
N SER A 40 53.48 3.66 -24.31
CA SER A 40 52.18 4.03 -23.73
C SER A 40 51.95 5.55 -23.79
N GLY A 41 51.10 5.97 -24.72
CA GLY A 41 50.90 7.38 -25.05
C GLY A 41 49.92 8.12 -24.14
N SER A 42 50.36 9.28 -23.63
CA SER A 42 49.53 10.42 -23.19
C SER A 42 48.44 10.14 -22.13
N SER A 43 48.81 10.24 -20.85
CA SER A 43 47.86 10.45 -19.75
C SER A 43 47.22 11.85 -19.82
N SER A 44 46.20 12.00 -20.66
CA SER A 44 45.30 13.16 -20.58
C SER A 44 44.56 13.13 -19.24
N SER A 45 44.64 14.22 -18.48
CA SER A 45 43.90 14.40 -17.24
C SER A 45 42.41 14.51 -17.55
N GLY A 46 41.71 13.38 -17.50
CA GLY A 46 40.25 13.36 -17.56
C GLY A 46 39.70 14.22 -16.44
N GLN A 47 39.09 15.35 -16.80
CA GLN A 47 38.24 16.09 -15.87
C GLN A 47 37.15 15.10 -15.43
N GLY A 48 36.93 14.98 -14.13
CA GLY A 48 35.76 14.28 -13.63
C GLY A 48 34.54 15.04 -14.12
N GLY A 49 33.86 14.52 -15.13
CA GLY A 49 32.51 14.96 -15.44
C GLY A 49 31.66 14.60 -14.23
N ASP A 50 30.94 15.58 -13.68
CA ASP A 50 29.84 15.27 -12.77
C ASP A 50 28.93 14.26 -13.49
N SER A 51 28.72 13.11 -12.86
CA SER A 51 27.74 12.14 -13.36
C SER A 51 26.38 12.81 -13.28
N GLU A 52 25.84 13.24 -14.43
CA GLU A 52 24.54 13.93 -14.50
C GLU A 52 23.53 13.18 -13.64
N VAL A 53 23.01 13.85 -12.63
CA VAL A 53 22.01 13.26 -11.73
C VAL A 53 20.80 12.96 -12.59
N PHE A 54 20.51 11.67 -12.79
CA PHE A 54 19.33 11.22 -13.51
C PHE A 54 18.11 11.93 -12.92
N THR A 55 17.48 12.79 -13.73
CA THR A 55 16.31 13.57 -13.34
C THR A 55 15.19 13.20 -14.30
N PRO A 56 14.14 12.48 -13.84
CA PRO A 56 13.11 11.96 -14.74
C PRO A 56 12.30 13.07 -15.44
N ASP A 57 11.92 12.79 -16.68
CA ASP A 57 10.92 13.50 -17.47
C ASP A 57 9.68 12.63 -17.82
N LYS A 58 9.73 11.35 -17.42
CA LYS A 58 8.68 10.33 -17.56
C LYS A 58 8.12 9.96 -16.18
N VAL A 59 6.86 9.51 -16.14
CA VAL A 59 6.21 8.97 -14.94
C VAL A 59 5.55 7.63 -15.26
N ASP A 60 5.71 6.64 -14.38
CA ASP A 60 4.84 5.46 -14.33
C ASP A 60 3.99 5.57 -13.05
N LEU A 61 2.68 5.73 -13.22
CA LEU A 61 1.69 5.81 -12.13
C LEU A 61 1.01 4.46 -11.98
N LEU A 62 1.10 3.85 -10.79
CA LEU A 62 0.30 2.69 -10.42
C LEU A 62 -0.71 3.09 -9.35
N LEU A 63 -2.00 2.90 -9.65
CA LEU A 63 -3.06 2.94 -8.66
C LEU A 63 -3.27 1.53 -8.09
N VAL A 64 -3.25 1.40 -6.77
CA VAL A 64 -3.56 0.17 -6.04
C VAL A 64 -4.86 0.41 -5.31
N VAL A 65 -5.95 -0.13 -5.84
CA VAL A 65 -7.32 0.18 -5.42
C VAL A 65 -7.90 -1.00 -4.66
N ASP A 66 -8.06 -0.85 -3.34
CA ASP A 66 -8.78 -1.82 -2.52
C ASP A 66 -10.19 -2.04 -3.09
N ASN A 67 -10.56 -3.32 -3.26
CA ASN A 67 -11.85 -3.74 -3.80
C ASN A 67 -12.71 -4.54 -2.79
N SER A 68 -12.44 -4.42 -1.48
CA SER A 68 -13.32 -4.90 -0.40
C SER A 68 -14.72 -4.30 -0.48
N GLY A 69 -15.64 -4.92 0.28
CA GLY A 69 -17.06 -4.55 0.28
C GLY A 69 -17.32 -3.06 0.55
N SER A 70 -16.53 -2.39 1.38
CA SER A 70 -16.81 -1.01 1.79
C SER A 70 -16.24 0.09 0.87
N MET A 71 -15.61 -0.26 -0.25
CA MET A 71 -14.74 0.67 -0.98
C MET A 71 -15.40 1.61 -1.99
N ALA A 72 -16.65 1.38 -2.42
CA ALA A 72 -17.26 2.14 -3.51
C ALA A 72 -17.23 3.67 -3.32
N ASP A 73 -17.65 4.20 -2.16
CA ASP A 73 -17.66 5.66 -1.94
C ASP A 73 -16.24 6.26 -2.00
N LYS A 74 -15.23 5.48 -1.58
CA LYS A 74 -13.82 5.93 -1.57
C LYS A 74 -13.20 5.91 -2.96
N GLN A 75 -13.58 4.93 -3.79
CA GLN A 75 -13.23 4.87 -5.22
C GLN A 75 -13.87 6.04 -5.98
N GLU A 76 -15.13 6.38 -5.68
CA GLU A 76 -15.79 7.57 -6.23
C GLU A 76 -15.09 8.87 -5.80
N VAL A 77 -14.73 9.02 -4.52
CA VAL A 77 -14.00 10.20 -4.00
C VAL A 77 -12.62 10.35 -4.64
N LEU A 78 -11.91 9.25 -4.90
CA LEU A 78 -10.69 9.29 -5.72
C LEU A 78 -11.02 9.76 -7.15
N GLY A 79 -12.07 9.20 -7.75
CA GLY A 79 -12.61 9.58 -9.05
C GLY A 79 -13.09 11.03 -9.19
N LEU A 80 -13.27 11.77 -8.09
CA LEU A 80 -13.53 13.22 -8.11
C LEU A 80 -12.26 14.05 -8.35
N VAL A 81 -11.08 13.55 -7.96
CA VAL A 81 -9.81 14.30 -7.98
C VAL A 81 -8.77 13.76 -8.98
N LEU A 82 -9.10 12.71 -9.73
CA LEU A 82 -8.24 12.20 -10.82
C LEU A 82 -7.93 13.28 -11.88
N SER A 83 -8.85 14.20 -12.13
CA SER A 83 -8.61 15.35 -13.03
C SER A 83 -7.52 16.28 -12.46
N ASP A 84 -7.63 16.65 -11.17
CA ASP A 84 -6.63 17.49 -10.48
C ASP A 84 -5.24 16.82 -10.47
N LEU A 85 -5.20 15.49 -10.28
CA LEU A 85 -3.96 14.71 -10.29
C LEU A 85 -3.32 14.64 -11.69
N VAL A 86 -4.09 14.22 -12.70
CA VAL A 86 -3.57 14.07 -14.07
C VAL A 86 -3.18 15.43 -14.65
N LEU A 87 -4.04 16.45 -14.54
CA LEU A 87 -3.72 17.80 -15.03
C LEU A 87 -2.59 18.45 -14.24
N GLY A 88 -2.49 18.23 -12.92
CA GLY A 88 -1.33 18.66 -12.15
C GLY A 88 -0.02 18.00 -12.62
N ILE A 89 -0.07 16.75 -13.10
CA ILE A 89 1.09 16.06 -13.67
C ILE A 89 1.40 16.53 -15.10
N THR A 90 0.40 16.70 -15.96
CA THR A 90 0.58 16.92 -17.41
C THR A 90 0.51 18.38 -17.85
N ASN A 91 -0.12 19.25 -17.06
CA ASN A 91 -0.25 20.70 -17.28
C ASN A 91 0.09 21.51 -16.01
N PRO A 92 1.35 21.45 -15.49
CA PRO A 92 1.73 22.21 -14.30
C PRO A 92 1.51 23.72 -14.48
N PRO A 93 1.07 24.46 -13.44
CA PRO A 93 0.69 25.85 -13.57
C PRO A 93 1.85 26.74 -14.02
N CYS A 94 1.50 27.82 -14.73
CA CYS A 94 2.38 28.96 -14.95
C CYS A 94 2.28 29.93 -13.77
N GLU A 95 3.42 30.43 -13.30
CA GLU A 95 3.53 31.35 -12.18
C GLU A 95 4.63 32.41 -12.42
N ASP A 96 4.50 33.57 -11.79
CA ASP A 96 5.57 34.58 -11.78
C ASP A 96 6.66 34.25 -10.75
N ALA A 97 7.76 35.01 -10.77
CA ALA A 97 8.92 34.82 -9.89
C ALA A 97 8.64 35.03 -8.37
N SER A 98 7.39 35.30 -7.98
CA SER A 98 6.94 35.31 -6.57
C SER A 98 6.06 34.10 -6.19
N GLY A 99 5.91 33.10 -7.06
CA GLY A 99 5.05 31.94 -6.85
C GLY A 99 3.56 32.25 -7.00
N ARG A 100 3.23 33.33 -7.73
CA ARG A 100 1.84 33.74 -7.98
C ARG A 100 1.39 33.24 -9.34
N LEU A 101 0.31 32.46 -9.34
CA LEU A 101 -0.31 31.88 -10.52
C LEU A 101 -0.66 32.94 -11.58
N ALA A 102 -0.33 32.62 -12.84
CA ALA A 102 -0.77 33.36 -14.02
C ALA A 102 -2.29 33.33 -14.20
N SER A 103 -2.84 34.34 -14.87
CA SER A 103 -4.24 34.38 -15.28
C SER A 103 -4.36 35.07 -16.65
N PRO A 104 -4.84 34.39 -17.71
CA PRO A 104 -5.26 32.98 -17.74
C PRO A 104 -4.10 31.99 -17.54
N GLN A 105 -4.43 30.74 -17.23
CA GLN A 105 -3.52 29.59 -17.37
C GLN A 105 -3.60 29.03 -18.80
N PRO A 106 -2.54 28.42 -19.35
CA PRO A 106 -2.61 27.75 -20.65
C PRO A 106 -3.45 26.46 -20.61
N ALA A 107 -4.07 26.12 -21.73
CA ALA A 107 -5.02 25.01 -21.82
C ALA A 107 -4.33 23.64 -21.72
N SER A 108 -3.14 23.49 -22.30
CA SER A 108 -2.33 22.26 -22.24
C SER A 108 -0.94 22.52 -21.67
N GLY A 109 -0.25 21.45 -21.27
CA GLY A 109 1.17 21.52 -20.88
C GLY A 109 2.12 21.87 -22.04
N MET A 110 1.65 21.77 -23.30
CA MET A 110 2.43 22.06 -24.50
C MET A 110 2.40 23.55 -24.88
N ASP A 111 1.45 24.32 -24.36
CA ASP A 111 1.32 25.75 -24.60
C ASP A 111 2.36 26.57 -23.80
N GLU A 112 2.78 27.70 -24.37
CA GLU A 112 3.69 28.63 -23.69
C GLU A 112 3.00 29.36 -22.53
N CYS A 113 3.77 29.68 -21.47
CA CYS A 113 3.27 30.50 -20.37
C CYS A 113 3.11 31.97 -20.79
N PRO A 114 2.16 32.72 -20.21
CA PRO A 114 2.04 34.17 -20.44
C PRO A 114 3.33 34.94 -20.10
N ASP A 115 3.57 36.04 -20.82
CA ASP A 115 4.75 36.91 -20.65
C ASP A 115 5.06 37.23 -19.18
N GLY A 116 6.31 36.96 -18.76
CA GLY A 116 6.77 37.17 -17.39
C GLY A 116 6.43 36.05 -16.40
N THR A 117 5.89 34.92 -16.87
CA THR A 117 5.62 33.72 -16.06
C THR A 117 6.31 32.49 -16.64
N GLY A 118 6.61 31.50 -15.79
CA GLY A 118 7.21 30.21 -16.16
C GLY A 118 6.42 29.05 -15.57
N ARG A 119 6.63 27.83 -16.08
CA ARG A 119 5.99 26.61 -15.51
C ARG A 119 6.61 26.30 -14.15
N ALA A 120 5.81 25.97 -13.14
CA ALA A 120 6.28 25.56 -11.81
C ALA A 120 7.22 24.33 -11.89
N ARG A 121 6.91 23.35 -12.74
CA ARG A 121 7.82 22.26 -13.13
C ARG A 121 7.67 21.87 -14.60
N ALA A 122 8.55 21.02 -15.12
CA ALA A 122 8.42 20.51 -16.48
C ALA A 122 7.10 19.70 -16.67
N PRO A 123 6.27 20.01 -17.68
CA PRO A 123 5.10 19.20 -18.02
C PRO A 123 5.50 17.78 -18.43
N VAL A 124 4.82 16.77 -17.86
CA VAL A 124 5.06 15.37 -18.24
C VAL A 124 4.31 15.07 -19.54
N THR A 125 5.06 14.75 -20.59
CA THR A 125 4.55 14.43 -21.94
C THR A 125 4.68 12.94 -22.30
N ASP A 126 5.02 12.11 -21.31
CA ASP A 126 5.22 10.67 -21.50
C ASP A 126 4.98 9.91 -20.17
N MET A 127 3.73 9.50 -19.95
CA MET A 127 3.31 8.83 -18.72
C MET A 127 2.55 7.53 -18.99
N HIS A 128 2.85 6.48 -18.21
CA HIS A 128 2.01 5.29 -18.11
C HIS A 128 1.11 5.40 -16.88
N ILE A 129 -0.12 4.91 -16.96
CA ILE A 129 -1.04 4.80 -15.82
C ILE A 129 -1.64 3.38 -15.81
N GLY A 130 -1.36 2.62 -14.76
CA GLY A 130 -1.94 1.31 -14.51
C GLY A 130 -2.81 1.31 -13.26
N VAL A 131 -3.77 0.39 -13.19
CA VAL A 131 -4.61 0.14 -12.00
C VAL A 131 -4.62 -1.35 -11.70
N ILE A 132 -4.42 -1.71 -10.44
CA ILE A 132 -4.58 -3.07 -9.92
C ILE A 132 -5.45 -3.04 -8.67
N SER A 133 -6.08 -4.16 -8.32
CA SER A 133 -6.80 -4.30 -7.05
C SER A 133 -5.98 -5.00 -5.95
N SER A 134 -6.52 -5.01 -4.74
CA SER A 134 -5.97 -5.71 -3.56
C SER A 134 -6.18 -7.22 -3.55
N SER A 135 -6.97 -7.77 -4.48
CA SER A 135 -7.45 -9.15 -4.40
C SER A 135 -6.54 -10.19 -5.08
N LEU A 136 -5.91 -11.02 -4.24
CA LEU A 136 -5.01 -12.12 -4.62
C LEU A 136 -5.62 -13.53 -4.39
N GLY A 137 -6.92 -13.59 -4.08
CA GLY A 137 -7.64 -14.84 -3.82
C GLY A 137 -7.33 -15.48 -2.48
N GLY A 138 -7.81 -16.72 -2.28
CA GLY A 138 -7.73 -17.41 -0.99
C GLY A 138 -6.35 -18.01 -0.64
N HIS A 139 -5.28 -17.68 -1.37
CA HIS A 139 -3.92 -18.25 -1.20
C HIS A 139 -3.87 -19.80 -1.14
N GLY A 140 -4.82 -20.50 -1.78
CA GLY A 140 -4.99 -21.96 -1.73
C GLY A 140 -6.23 -22.45 -0.96
N ALA A 141 -6.89 -21.59 -0.20
CA ALA A 141 -8.22 -21.86 0.34
C ALA A 141 -9.28 -22.03 -0.77
N LYS A 142 -10.42 -22.63 -0.42
CA LYS A 142 -11.61 -22.74 -1.29
C LYS A 142 -12.49 -21.49 -1.28
N THR A 143 -12.28 -20.59 -0.32
CA THR A 143 -12.75 -19.20 -0.37
C THR A 143 -12.01 -18.50 -1.50
N CYS A 144 -12.68 -17.62 -2.26
CA CYS A 144 -12.03 -16.82 -3.32
C CYS A 144 -11.20 -17.65 -4.31
N SER A 145 -11.66 -18.86 -4.66
CA SER A 145 -10.91 -19.80 -5.51
C SER A 145 -11.33 -19.77 -6.98
N GLY A 146 -12.31 -18.92 -7.34
CA GLY A 146 -13.02 -18.91 -8.63
C GLY A 146 -13.88 -20.17 -8.88
N MET A 147 -13.27 -21.35 -8.78
CA MET A 147 -13.90 -22.65 -9.04
C MET A 147 -14.53 -23.28 -7.81
N VAL A 148 -15.87 -23.39 -7.85
CA VAL A 148 -16.64 -24.65 -7.81
C VAL A 148 -18.13 -24.28 -7.74
N GLY A 149 -18.96 -24.99 -8.50
CA GLY A 149 -20.37 -25.29 -8.18
C GLY A 149 -21.39 -24.14 -8.07
N MET A 150 -22.33 -24.12 -9.00
CA MET A 150 -23.71 -23.62 -8.85
C MET A 150 -24.00 -22.10 -8.83
N MET A 151 -23.04 -21.22 -9.12
CA MET A 151 -23.36 -19.90 -9.72
C MET A 151 -22.38 -19.58 -10.86
N PRO A 152 -22.85 -19.25 -12.08
CA PRO A 152 -22.02 -18.75 -13.17
C PRO A 152 -21.94 -17.22 -13.10
N ASP A 153 -21.37 -16.71 -12.01
CA ASP A 153 -21.35 -15.27 -11.72
C ASP A 153 -19.97 -14.66 -11.95
N ILE A 154 -19.98 -13.43 -12.49
CA ILE A 154 -18.83 -12.70 -12.99
C ILE A 154 -18.14 -11.89 -11.87
N SER A 155 -18.86 -11.67 -10.75
CA SER A 155 -18.33 -11.17 -9.47
C SER A 155 -17.04 -11.87 -9.04
N ARG A 156 -16.98 -13.21 -9.18
CA ARG A 156 -15.83 -14.07 -8.84
C ARG A 156 -14.54 -13.76 -9.59
N ARG A 157 -14.56 -12.85 -10.57
CA ARG A 157 -13.35 -12.36 -11.24
C ARG A 157 -12.57 -11.42 -10.32
N ALA A 158 -13.26 -10.47 -9.68
CA ALA A 158 -12.66 -9.46 -8.81
C ALA A 158 -12.04 -10.04 -7.52
N GLU A 159 -12.50 -11.22 -7.07
CA GLU A 159 -11.88 -11.99 -5.98
C GLU A 159 -10.44 -12.44 -6.28
N ILE A 160 -10.07 -12.55 -7.57
CA ILE A 160 -8.82 -13.14 -8.07
C ILE A 160 -8.24 -12.34 -9.25
N ASP A 161 -8.11 -11.02 -9.07
CA ASP A 161 -7.45 -10.16 -10.05
C ASP A 161 -5.92 -10.40 -10.12
N MET A 162 -5.34 -11.04 -9.10
CA MET A 162 -3.93 -11.50 -9.07
C MET A 162 -2.90 -10.41 -9.36
N ALA A 163 -3.21 -9.15 -9.04
CA ALA A 163 -2.43 -7.96 -9.41
C ALA A 163 -2.18 -7.80 -10.92
N HIS A 164 -3.07 -8.29 -11.78
CA HIS A 164 -3.10 -7.97 -13.21
C HIS A 164 -3.67 -6.56 -13.41
N LEU A 165 -3.18 -5.87 -14.44
CA LEU A 165 -3.70 -4.55 -14.82
C LEU A 165 -5.16 -4.63 -15.27
N LEU A 166 -6.01 -3.83 -14.63
CA LEU A 166 -7.46 -3.77 -14.88
C LEU A 166 -7.81 -2.83 -16.04
N ALA A 167 -8.81 -3.21 -16.85
CA ALA A 167 -9.37 -2.39 -17.92
C ALA A 167 -10.89 -2.63 -18.10
N ARG A 168 -11.64 -2.60 -17.00
CA ARG A 168 -13.09 -2.85 -16.92
C ARG A 168 -13.82 -1.65 -16.31
N ARG A 169 -15.12 -1.44 -16.58
CA ARG A 169 -15.95 -0.41 -15.91
C ARG A 169 -16.66 -0.93 -14.67
N ALA A 170 -16.79 -2.24 -14.56
CA ALA A 170 -17.41 -2.91 -13.43
C ALA A 170 -16.66 -4.23 -13.13
N PRO A 171 -16.67 -4.71 -11.87
CA PRO A 171 -16.01 -5.95 -11.46
C PRO A 171 -16.49 -7.19 -12.24
N GLY A 172 -17.72 -7.17 -12.74
CA GLY A 172 -18.32 -8.22 -13.56
C GLY A 172 -18.16 -8.06 -15.08
N GLU A 173 -17.16 -7.32 -15.56
CA GLU A 173 -16.85 -7.18 -17.00
C GLU A 173 -15.53 -7.87 -17.40
N GLU A 174 -15.43 -8.23 -18.68
CA GLU A 174 -14.14 -8.49 -19.33
C GLU A 174 -13.35 -7.18 -19.46
N ASP A 175 -12.01 -7.26 -19.53
CA ASP A 175 -11.14 -6.09 -19.69
C ASP A 175 -11.21 -5.53 -21.12
N ALA A 176 -12.31 -4.81 -21.38
CA ALA A 176 -12.71 -4.32 -22.70
C ALA A 176 -12.55 -2.79 -22.87
N LEU A 177 -12.08 -2.06 -21.86
CA LEU A 177 -11.74 -0.65 -22.01
C LEU A 177 -10.50 -0.47 -22.89
N PRO A 178 -10.48 0.54 -23.80
CA PRO A 178 -9.31 0.83 -24.62
C PRO A 178 -8.09 1.18 -23.77
N THR A 179 -7.12 0.27 -23.72
CA THR A 179 -5.78 0.48 -23.14
C THR A 179 -4.72 0.54 -24.23
N TYR A 180 -3.57 1.11 -23.92
CA TYR A 180 -2.48 1.28 -24.87
C TYR A 180 -2.05 -0.08 -25.45
N GLN A 181 -2.26 -0.27 -26.75
CA GLN A 181 -2.07 -1.55 -27.46
C GLN A 181 -2.79 -2.77 -26.83
N GLY A 182 -3.81 -2.56 -25.99
CA GLY A 182 -4.47 -3.63 -25.23
C GLY A 182 -3.62 -4.20 -24.09
N GLN A 183 -2.62 -3.45 -23.58
CA GLN A 183 -1.65 -3.93 -22.59
C GLN A 183 -2.07 -3.67 -21.13
N GLY A 184 -3.30 -3.24 -20.87
CA GLY A 184 -3.86 -3.02 -19.53
C GLY A 184 -3.55 -1.65 -18.89
N PHE A 185 -2.65 -0.85 -19.46
CA PHE A 185 -2.35 0.51 -18.97
C PHE A 185 -2.74 1.59 -19.99
N LEU A 186 -2.98 2.80 -19.50
CA LEU A 186 -3.17 4.00 -20.30
C LEU A 186 -1.80 4.67 -20.56
N ALA A 187 -1.58 5.23 -21.74
CA ALA A 187 -0.34 5.92 -22.09
C ALA A 187 -0.65 7.35 -22.55
N TRP A 188 -0.17 8.33 -21.79
CA TRP A 188 -0.23 9.75 -22.14
C TRP A 188 0.95 10.13 -23.04
N ASP A 189 0.64 10.61 -24.24
CA ASP A 189 1.60 11.02 -25.28
C ASP A 189 0.98 12.15 -26.15
N PRO A 190 0.84 13.37 -25.61
CA PRO A 190 0.27 14.52 -26.32
C PRO A 190 1.18 15.02 -27.46
N GLY A 191 2.37 14.43 -27.62
CA GLY A 191 3.28 14.70 -28.73
C GLY A 191 3.21 13.69 -29.87
N GLY A 192 2.46 12.59 -29.74
CA GLY A 192 2.42 11.50 -30.72
C GLY A 192 3.81 10.91 -31.01
N LYS A 193 4.65 10.76 -29.98
CA LYS A 193 6.03 10.25 -30.08
C LYS A 193 6.11 8.73 -30.07
N ARG A 194 5.04 8.05 -29.66
CA ARG A 194 4.92 6.58 -29.62
C ARG A 194 4.40 6.03 -30.94
N GLU A 195 4.68 4.75 -31.16
CA GLU A 195 4.15 3.97 -32.28
C GLU A 195 3.48 2.70 -31.74
N PRO A 196 2.13 2.60 -31.79
CA PRO A 196 1.18 3.65 -32.16
C PRO A 196 1.21 4.82 -31.14
N ALA A 197 0.68 5.98 -31.52
CA ALA A 197 0.54 7.12 -30.60
C ALA A 197 -0.31 6.76 -29.37
N GLY A 198 0.01 7.37 -28.23
CA GLY A 198 -0.81 7.30 -27.02
C GLY A 198 -2.00 8.26 -27.02
N GLU A 199 -2.64 8.42 -25.87
CA GLU A 199 -3.69 9.42 -25.66
C GLU A 199 -3.10 10.83 -25.58
N SER A 200 -3.80 11.79 -26.18
CA SER A 200 -3.45 13.21 -26.27
C SER A 200 -4.53 14.14 -25.74
N ASP A 201 -5.77 13.65 -25.55
CA ASP A 201 -6.87 14.35 -24.90
C ASP A 201 -6.89 14.03 -23.40
N PRO A 202 -6.69 15.02 -22.51
CA PRO A 202 -6.63 14.77 -21.07
C PRO A 202 -7.99 14.42 -20.47
N ASP A 203 -9.11 14.86 -21.06
CA ASP A 203 -10.45 14.55 -20.56
C ASP A 203 -10.80 13.08 -20.87
N VAL A 204 -10.41 12.59 -22.05
CA VAL A 204 -10.53 11.16 -22.41
C VAL A 204 -9.65 10.28 -21.52
N LEU A 205 -8.41 10.71 -21.25
CA LEU A 205 -7.51 10.01 -20.33
C LEU A 205 -8.09 9.94 -18.91
N VAL A 206 -8.58 11.06 -18.37
CA VAL A 206 -9.15 11.14 -17.01
C VAL A 206 -10.43 10.33 -16.89
N GLN A 207 -11.34 10.41 -17.88
CA GLN A 207 -12.58 9.61 -17.84
C GLN A 207 -12.28 8.11 -17.94
N THR A 208 -11.34 7.70 -18.81
CA THR A 208 -10.96 6.28 -18.91
C THR A 208 -10.28 5.79 -17.64
N LEU A 209 -9.46 6.62 -16.98
CA LEU A 209 -8.88 6.26 -15.67
C LEU A 209 -9.95 6.15 -14.58
N LYS A 210 -10.94 7.06 -14.56
CA LYS A 210 -12.06 7.01 -13.61
C LYS A 210 -12.90 5.75 -13.81
N ASP A 211 -13.20 5.40 -15.06
CA ASP A 211 -13.91 4.17 -15.42
C ASP A 211 -13.20 2.92 -14.85
N ILE A 212 -11.87 2.85 -14.94
CA ILE A 212 -11.08 1.73 -14.39
C ILE A 212 -11.04 1.74 -12.85
N VAL A 213 -10.88 2.91 -12.22
CA VAL A 213 -10.81 3.02 -10.75
C VAL A 213 -12.12 2.59 -10.08
N VAL A 214 -13.27 2.99 -10.62
CA VAL A 214 -14.59 2.50 -10.14
C VAL A 214 -14.83 1.05 -10.60
N GLY A 215 -14.26 0.65 -11.74
CA GLY A 215 -14.29 -0.72 -12.24
C GLY A 215 -13.52 -1.74 -11.41
N ALA A 216 -12.64 -1.32 -10.49
CA ALA A 216 -12.07 -2.21 -9.46
C ALA A 216 -13.20 -2.89 -8.66
N GLY A 217 -14.21 -2.11 -8.26
CA GLY A 217 -15.44 -2.57 -7.62
C GLY A 217 -15.29 -2.88 -6.14
N GLN A 218 -16.31 -3.52 -5.57
CA GLN A 218 -16.42 -3.86 -4.13
C GLN A 218 -16.64 -5.37 -3.89
N TRP A 219 -16.05 -6.20 -4.76
CA TRP A 219 -16.23 -7.66 -4.81
C TRP A 219 -14.90 -8.42 -4.68
N GLY A 220 -13.99 -7.87 -3.88
CA GLY A 220 -12.75 -8.50 -3.46
C GLY A 220 -12.97 -9.68 -2.51
N CYS A 221 -11.88 -10.35 -2.15
CA CYS A 221 -11.90 -11.57 -1.35
C CYS A 221 -12.32 -11.37 0.13
N GLY A 222 -12.28 -10.15 0.65
CA GLY A 222 -12.39 -9.87 2.09
C GLY A 222 -11.13 -10.25 2.87
N TYR A 223 -10.00 -10.32 2.17
CA TYR A 223 -8.64 -10.56 2.67
C TYR A 223 -7.71 -9.70 1.82
N GLU A 224 -7.90 -8.39 1.90
CA GLU A 224 -7.30 -7.46 0.95
C GLU A 224 -5.81 -7.27 1.21
N ALA A 225 -5.01 -7.48 0.18
CA ALA A 225 -3.55 -7.51 0.23
C ALA A 225 -2.92 -6.39 -0.61
N PRO A 226 -3.22 -5.10 -0.36
CA PRO A 226 -2.75 -4.01 -1.20
C PRO A 226 -1.22 -3.89 -1.21
N LEU A 227 -0.51 -4.29 -0.14
CA LEU A 227 0.96 -4.29 -0.12
C LEU A 227 1.54 -5.41 -1.01
N GLU A 228 1.03 -6.64 -0.91
CA GLU A 228 1.47 -7.74 -1.76
C GLU A 228 1.00 -7.57 -3.21
N SER A 229 -0.15 -6.95 -3.49
CA SER A 229 -0.58 -6.64 -4.85
C SER A 229 0.44 -5.74 -5.58
N PHE A 230 0.91 -4.65 -4.96
CA PHE A 230 1.94 -3.82 -5.60
C PHE A 230 3.27 -4.57 -5.72
N TYR A 231 3.66 -5.35 -4.70
CA TYR A 231 4.89 -6.16 -4.73
C TYR A 231 4.85 -7.18 -5.87
N ARG A 232 3.77 -7.97 -5.96
CA ARG A 232 3.55 -9.00 -6.97
C ARG A 232 3.62 -8.40 -8.37
N PHE A 233 2.92 -7.28 -8.61
CA PHE A 233 2.96 -6.62 -9.92
C PHE A 233 4.34 -6.04 -10.24
N LEU A 234 4.90 -5.19 -9.36
CA LEU A 234 6.09 -4.37 -9.67
C LEU A 234 7.43 -5.05 -9.41
N VAL A 235 7.52 -5.98 -8.46
CA VAL A 235 8.80 -6.42 -7.86
C VAL A 235 9.02 -7.92 -7.94
N ASP A 236 8.01 -8.75 -7.70
CA ASP A 236 8.18 -10.22 -7.64
C ASP A 236 8.81 -10.74 -8.94
N PRO A 237 10.01 -11.34 -8.91
CA PRO A 237 10.65 -11.90 -10.10
C PRO A 237 10.01 -13.24 -10.55
N MET A 238 9.27 -13.93 -9.67
CA MET A 238 8.69 -15.25 -9.92
C MET A 238 7.22 -15.37 -9.46
N PRO A 239 6.32 -14.46 -9.87
CA PRO A 239 4.91 -14.48 -9.46
C PRO A 239 4.27 -15.81 -9.88
N TYR A 240 3.59 -16.46 -8.94
CA TYR A 240 3.01 -17.77 -9.16
C TYR A 240 1.80 -17.71 -10.11
N ALA A 241 1.65 -18.70 -10.99
CA ALA A 241 0.47 -18.84 -11.85
C ALA A 241 -0.73 -19.44 -11.10
N SER A 242 -0.47 -20.23 -10.05
CA SER A 242 -1.48 -20.90 -9.23
C SER A 242 -0.90 -21.27 -7.87
N ILE A 243 -1.75 -21.56 -6.89
CA ILE A 243 -1.37 -22.26 -5.65
C ILE A 243 -2.13 -23.57 -5.59
N SER A 244 -1.41 -24.68 -5.42
CA SER A 244 -2.00 -25.98 -5.10
C SER A 244 -1.96 -26.19 -3.57
N VAL A 245 -2.76 -27.12 -3.05
CA VAL A 245 -2.67 -27.58 -1.65
C VAL A 245 -2.50 -29.09 -1.65
N THR A 246 -1.45 -29.60 -0.99
CA THR A 246 -1.15 -31.03 -0.92
C THR A 246 -2.14 -31.79 -0.05
N GLU A 247 -2.09 -33.13 -0.08
CA GLU A 247 -2.89 -33.98 0.82
C GLU A 247 -2.60 -33.72 2.31
N ASP A 248 -1.36 -33.33 2.64
CA ASP A 248 -0.93 -32.89 3.99
C ASP A 248 -1.42 -31.47 4.36
N GLY A 249 -2.10 -30.76 3.45
CA GLY A 249 -2.61 -29.41 3.66
C GLY A 249 -1.57 -28.31 3.49
N ILE A 250 -0.46 -28.56 2.77
CA ILE A 250 0.58 -27.57 2.48
C ILE A 250 0.24 -26.83 1.18
N ALA A 251 0.02 -25.52 1.26
CA ALA A 251 -0.08 -24.67 0.08
C ALA A 251 1.30 -24.55 -0.61
N THR A 252 1.32 -24.67 -1.93
CA THR A 252 2.54 -24.61 -2.76
C THR A 252 2.29 -23.70 -3.96
N PRO A 253 2.98 -22.54 -4.07
CA PRO A 253 2.88 -21.67 -5.23
C PRO A 253 3.61 -22.28 -6.44
N GLU A 254 2.90 -22.40 -7.56
CA GLU A 254 3.31 -23.13 -8.76
C GLU A 254 3.39 -22.23 -10.01
N GLY A 255 4.12 -22.69 -11.02
CA GLY A 255 4.24 -22.02 -12.33
C GLY A 255 4.84 -20.60 -12.28
N LEU A 256 4.65 -19.85 -13.36
CA LEU A 256 4.99 -18.42 -13.47
C LEU A 256 3.83 -17.69 -14.17
N ASP A 257 3.44 -16.55 -13.61
CA ASP A 257 2.41 -15.65 -14.16
C ASP A 257 2.97 -14.85 -15.34
N ALA A 258 3.10 -15.52 -16.48
CA ALA A 258 3.60 -14.92 -17.71
C ALA A 258 2.78 -13.70 -18.20
N PRO A 259 1.43 -13.66 -18.09
CA PRO A 259 0.65 -12.46 -18.35
C PRO A 259 1.05 -11.25 -17.49
N LEU A 260 1.17 -11.43 -16.17
CA LEU A 260 1.62 -10.36 -15.27
C LEU A 260 3.04 -9.90 -15.62
N LEU A 261 3.97 -10.83 -15.84
CA LEU A 261 5.34 -10.51 -16.23
C LEU A 261 5.40 -9.73 -17.57
N GLN A 262 4.52 -10.05 -18.52
CA GLN A 262 4.39 -9.32 -19.78
C GLN A 262 3.79 -7.92 -19.58
N GLN A 263 2.77 -7.77 -18.72
CA GLN A 263 2.20 -6.48 -18.34
C GLN A 263 3.25 -5.58 -17.66
N ARG A 264 3.99 -6.10 -16.65
CA ARG A 264 5.09 -5.36 -16.01
C ARG A 264 6.14 -4.94 -17.04
N ALA A 265 6.57 -5.84 -17.93
CA ALA A 265 7.61 -5.52 -18.92
C ALA A 265 7.19 -4.44 -19.94
N ALA A 266 5.89 -4.28 -20.20
CA ALA A 266 5.36 -3.19 -21.03
C ALA A 266 5.10 -1.88 -20.26
N PHE A 267 4.70 -1.98 -18.99
CA PHE A 267 4.36 -0.85 -18.13
C PHE A 267 5.59 -0.20 -17.44
N LEU A 268 6.50 -0.99 -16.86
CA LEU A 268 7.49 -0.48 -15.92
C LEU A 268 8.79 -0.10 -16.62
N ARG A 269 9.11 1.20 -16.62
CA ARG A 269 10.27 1.75 -17.35
C ARG A 269 11.39 2.14 -16.38
N PRO A 270 12.66 1.78 -16.63
CA PRO A 270 13.77 2.13 -15.75
C PRO A 270 14.15 3.61 -15.79
N ASP A 271 13.69 4.38 -16.78
CA ASP A 271 14.03 5.79 -16.97
C ASP A 271 12.87 6.76 -16.64
N SER A 272 11.92 6.32 -15.81
CA SER A 272 10.80 7.12 -15.29
C SER A 272 10.85 7.25 -13.76
N LEU A 273 10.17 8.27 -13.24
CA LEU A 273 9.74 8.29 -11.83
C LEU A 273 8.61 7.26 -11.64
N LEU A 274 8.69 6.45 -10.58
CA LEU A 274 7.59 5.57 -10.17
C LEU A 274 6.76 6.27 -9.10
N LEU A 275 5.46 6.40 -9.35
CA LEU A 275 4.49 6.90 -8.37
C LEU A 275 3.47 5.79 -8.08
N ILE A 276 3.47 5.29 -6.85
CA ILE A 276 2.48 4.35 -6.35
C ILE A 276 1.47 5.15 -5.51
N VAL A 277 0.18 5.03 -5.82
CA VAL A 277 -0.91 5.59 -5.01
C VAL A 277 -1.86 4.46 -4.63
N MET A 278 -1.92 4.18 -3.34
CA MET A 278 -2.71 3.11 -2.74
C MET A 278 -3.91 3.70 -2.02
N LEU A 279 -5.06 3.03 -2.12
CA LEU A 279 -6.33 3.44 -1.52
C LEU A 279 -6.94 2.21 -0.81
N THR A 280 -7.09 2.24 0.52
CA THR A 280 -7.71 1.17 1.33
C THR A 280 -8.41 1.74 2.58
N ASP A 281 -9.54 1.16 2.97
CA ASP A 281 -10.25 1.53 4.22
C ASP A 281 -10.09 0.51 5.36
N GLU A 282 -9.24 -0.50 5.16
CA GLU A 282 -8.87 -1.57 6.10
C GLU A 282 -7.34 -1.56 6.38
N ASN A 283 -6.82 -2.61 7.01
CA ASN A 283 -5.41 -2.80 7.38
C ASN A 283 -4.87 -4.02 6.62
N ASP A 284 -3.76 -3.88 5.92
CA ASP A 284 -3.23 -4.85 4.94
C ASP A 284 -3.24 -6.30 5.44
N CYS A 285 -3.90 -7.16 4.68
CA CYS A 285 -3.97 -8.59 4.89
C CYS A 285 -3.15 -9.37 3.85
N SER A 286 -1.91 -8.93 3.59
CA SER A 286 -0.98 -9.61 2.68
C SER A 286 -0.50 -10.95 3.23
N ILE A 287 -1.31 -12.01 3.05
CA ILE A 287 -1.05 -13.37 3.51
C ILE A 287 0.18 -13.97 2.80
N VAL A 288 1.03 -14.67 3.56
CA VAL A 288 2.22 -15.36 3.02
C VAL A 288 1.82 -16.50 2.08
N ASP A 289 2.37 -16.49 0.87
CA ASP A 289 2.11 -17.56 -0.10
C ASP A 289 2.75 -18.89 0.28
N GLY A 290 1.90 -19.90 0.45
CA GLY A 290 2.32 -21.28 0.70
C GLY A 290 2.35 -21.69 2.18
N GLY A 291 2.88 -22.88 2.45
CA GLY A 291 2.95 -23.42 3.81
C GLY A 291 1.56 -23.72 4.37
N LEU A 292 1.30 -23.29 5.60
CA LEU A 292 -0.02 -23.42 6.25
C LEU A 292 -0.83 -22.11 6.25
N HIS A 293 -0.32 -21.03 5.65
CA HIS A 293 -0.87 -19.69 5.90
C HIS A 293 -2.27 -19.50 5.33
N TRP A 294 -2.57 -20.15 4.19
CA TRP A 294 -3.90 -20.23 3.56
C TRP A 294 -5.05 -20.59 4.52
N ARG A 295 -4.76 -21.21 5.68
CA ARG A 295 -5.75 -21.52 6.71
C ARG A 295 -6.47 -20.29 7.25
N VAL A 296 -5.82 -19.12 7.28
CA VAL A 296 -6.47 -17.87 7.69
C VAL A 296 -7.62 -17.52 6.75
N ALA A 297 -7.42 -17.67 5.44
CA ALA A 297 -8.47 -17.52 4.43
C ALA A 297 -9.53 -18.63 4.44
N HIS A 298 -9.34 -19.73 5.17
CA HIS A 298 -10.21 -20.91 5.09
C HIS A 298 -11.42 -20.85 6.03
N VAL A 299 -12.53 -20.30 5.53
CA VAL A 299 -13.73 -19.96 6.33
C VAL A 299 -14.49 -21.15 6.93
N SER A 300 -14.33 -22.37 6.38
CA SER A 300 -15.05 -23.57 6.84
C SER A 300 -14.35 -24.35 7.96
N GLN A 301 -13.22 -23.87 8.48
CA GLN A 301 -12.55 -24.45 9.65
C GLN A 301 -12.33 -23.34 10.70
N ARG A 302 -12.45 -23.69 11.99
CA ARG A 302 -12.07 -22.79 13.10
C ARG A 302 -10.56 -22.68 13.17
N MET A 303 -10.06 -21.47 13.44
CA MET A 303 -8.65 -21.28 13.75
C MET A 303 -8.30 -21.96 15.08
N SER A 304 -7.08 -22.51 15.17
CA SER A 304 -6.52 -22.98 16.43
C SER A 304 -6.28 -21.79 17.36
N ARG A 305 -6.39 -22.00 18.67
CA ARG A 305 -6.08 -20.95 19.65
C ARG A 305 -4.57 -20.67 19.66
N ALA A 306 -4.21 -19.42 19.93
CA ALA A 306 -2.90 -19.11 20.49
C ALA A 306 -2.72 -19.77 21.88
N ARG A 307 -1.46 -20.05 22.23
CA ARG A 307 -1.08 -20.27 23.63
C ARG A 307 -1.31 -19.03 24.50
N SER A 308 -1.44 -19.25 25.80
CA SER A 308 -1.64 -18.23 26.82
C SER A 308 -0.47 -17.24 26.94
N GLU A 309 0.77 -17.61 26.60
CA GLU A 309 1.88 -16.65 26.54
C GLU A 309 1.61 -15.50 25.56
N CYS A 310 0.99 -15.77 24.41
CA CYS A 310 0.65 -14.74 23.42
C CYS A 310 -0.31 -13.65 23.95
N ALA A 311 -1.14 -13.97 24.95
CA ALA A 311 -2.03 -13.00 25.57
C ALA A 311 -1.27 -12.00 26.48
N ILE A 312 -0.02 -12.32 26.84
CA ILE A 312 0.89 -11.46 27.58
C ILE A 312 1.80 -10.76 26.57
N ASP A 313 2.64 -11.52 25.88
CA ASP A 313 3.71 -11.04 24.99
C ASP A 313 3.66 -11.81 23.66
N PRO A 314 3.41 -11.14 22.51
CA PRO A 314 3.31 -11.80 21.21
C PRO A 314 4.68 -12.16 20.61
N ASP A 315 5.76 -11.57 21.14
CA ASP A 315 7.15 -11.76 20.71
C ASP A 315 7.88 -12.82 21.57
N ASP A 316 7.25 -13.33 22.63
CA ASP A 316 7.76 -14.44 23.42
C ASP A 316 7.97 -15.69 22.53
N PRO A 317 9.11 -16.42 22.61
CA PRO A 317 9.34 -17.64 21.83
C PRO A 317 8.29 -18.75 22.03
N CYS A 318 7.54 -18.70 23.13
CA CYS A 318 6.42 -19.59 23.45
C CYS A 318 5.06 -19.03 23.00
N CYS A 319 5.00 -17.83 22.42
CA CYS A 319 3.85 -17.39 21.64
C CYS A 319 3.79 -18.12 20.29
N MET A 320 3.13 -19.28 20.32
CA MET A 320 2.86 -20.14 19.16
C MET A 320 1.41 -20.67 19.18
N SER A 321 0.92 -21.15 18.02
CA SER A 321 -0.37 -21.83 17.94
C SER A 321 -0.41 -23.09 18.82
N CYS A 322 -1.55 -23.38 19.44
CA CYS A 322 -1.82 -24.66 20.09
C CYS A 322 -1.76 -25.87 19.15
N SER A 323 -1.77 -25.65 17.82
CA SER A 323 -1.54 -26.70 16.81
C SER A 323 -0.06 -26.92 16.46
N ALA A 324 0.85 -26.13 17.02
CA ALA A 324 2.29 -26.31 16.83
C ALA A 324 2.87 -27.24 17.91
N ALA A 325 3.99 -27.88 17.62
CA ALA A 325 4.72 -28.67 18.62
C ALA A 325 5.41 -27.71 19.62
N PRO A 326 5.18 -27.83 20.95
CA PRO A 326 5.58 -26.81 21.92
C PRO A 326 7.10 -26.70 22.16
N GLY A 327 7.91 -27.61 21.63
CA GLY A 327 9.37 -27.58 21.80
C GLY A 327 9.80 -27.64 23.27
N GLU A 328 10.50 -26.61 23.73
CA GLU A 328 10.94 -26.46 25.14
C GLU A 328 9.95 -25.68 26.01
N CYS A 329 8.87 -25.14 25.43
CA CYS A 329 7.87 -24.33 26.14
C CYS A 329 7.03 -25.17 27.12
N PRO A 330 6.58 -24.57 28.24
CA PRO A 330 5.84 -25.31 29.26
C PRO A 330 4.50 -25.85 28.73
N PRO A 331 3.91 -26.89 29.36
CA PRO A 331 2.58 -27.37 28.99
C PRO A 331 1.52 -26.29 29.23
N ASP A 332 0.74 -25.96 28.20
CA ASP A 332 -0.35 -24.99 28.29
C ASP A 332 -1.72 -25.73 28.30
N PRO A 333 -2.48 -25.68 29.40
CA PRO A 333 -3.79 -26.34 29.49
C PRO A 333 -4.89 -25.64 28.66
N THR A 334 -4.65 -24.45 28.13
CA THR A 334 -5.62 -23.74 27.25
C THR A 334 -5.62 -24.28 25.81
N CYS A 335 -4.63 -25.11 25.47
CA CYS A 335 -4.47 -25.78 24.18
C CYS A 335 -5.18 -27.14 24.06
N GLU A 336 -5.73 -27.69 25.15
CA GLU A 336 -6.58 -28.89 25.13
C GLU A 336 -8.05 -28.47 25.09
N GLY A 337 -8.82 -28.99 24.13
CA GLY A 337 -10.26 -28.77 24.01
C GLY A 337 -11.09 -29.69 24.92
N ASP A 338 -12.38 -29.39 25.08
CA ASP A 338 -13.31 -30.21 25.87
C ASP A 338 -13.48 -31.66 25.35
N ASP A 339 -13.01 -31.93 24.13
CA ASP A 339 -12.98 -33.23 23.45
C ASP A 339 -11.59 -33.92 23.45
N GLY A 340 -10.60 -33.32 24.13
CA GLY A 340 -9.21 -33.78 24.15
C GLY A 340 -8.45 -33.58 22.83
N GLN A 341 -8.96 -32.76 21.91
CA GLN A 341 -8.25 -32.34 20.70
C GLN A 341 -7.52 -31.00 20.92
N VAL A 342 -6.82 -30.51 19.89
CA VAL A 342 -6.25 -29.16 19.90
C VAL A 342 -7.38 -28.13 20.01
N ALA A 343 -7.29 -27.24 21.01
CA ALA A 343 -8.29 -26.21 21.24
C ALA A 343 -8.39 -25.23 20.05
N THR A 344 -9.62 -25.00 19.59
CA THR A 344 -9.95 -24.03 18.54
C THR A 344 -10.76 -22.88 19.10
N LEU A 345 -10.81 -21.76 18.38
CA LEU A 345 -11.56 -20.57 18.79
C LEU A 345 -13.07 -20.76 18.57
N ARG A 346 -13.87 -20.32 19.56
CA ARG A 346 -15.33 -20.45 19.55
C ARG A 346 -15.94 -19.60 18.42
N PRO A 347 -17.16 -19.91 17.93
CA PRO A 347 -17.83 -19.16 16.86
C PRO A 347 -17.70 -17.63 16.97
N GLU A 348 -17.87 -17.11 18.17
CA GLU A 348 -17.82 -15.70 18.53
C GLU A 348 -16.42 -15.03 18.46
N ASP A 349 -15.33 -15.80 18.65
CA ASP A 349 -13.95 -15.31 18.79
C ASP A 349 -13.15 -15.29 17.46
N ASP A 350 -13.42 -16.28 16.60
CA ASP A 350 -12.82 -16.45 15.26
C ASP A 350 -13.87 -16.10 14.18
N ARG A 351 -14.30 -14.84 14.19
CA ARG A 351 -15.15 -14.30 13.13
C ARG A 351 -14.31 -13.98 11.89
N VAL A 352 -14.85 -14.26 10.70
CA VAL A 352 -14.08 -14.35 9.45
C VAL A 352 -13.39 -13.04 9.06
N ASN A 353 -14.13 -11.92 8.98
CA ASN A 353 -13.58 -10.62 8.57
C ASN A 353 -12.45 -10.16 9.49
N LEU A 354 -12.50 -10.54 10.77
CA LEU A 354 -11.49 -10.17 11.75
C LEU A 354 -10.19 -10.98 11.64
N ARG A 355 -10.04 -11.95 10.73
CA ARG A 355 -8.88 -12.85 10.72
C ARG A 355 -7.55 -12.19 10.31
N CYS A 356 -7.58 -10.97 9.78
CA CYS A 356 -6.38 -10.17 9.54
C CYS A 356 -5.88 -9.46 10.82
N PHE A 357 -6.76 -9.22 11.79
CA PHE A 357 -6.48 -8.50 13.04
C PHE A 357 -5.89 -9.40 14.15
N ASP A 358 -4.86 -8.89 14.84
CA ASP A 358 -4.24 -9.44 16.07
C ASP A 358 -3.91 -10.94 16.01
N GLN A 359 -3.40 -11.39 14.86
CA GLN A 359 -3.20 -12.81 14.55
C GLN A 359 -2.28 -13.52 15.54
N LYS A 360 -1.22 -12.84 16.00
CA LYS A 360 -0.29 -13.40 16.99
C LYS A 360 -0.96 -13.68 18.32
N ARG A 361 -1.77 -12.76 18.88
CA ARG A 361 -2.44 -13.00 20.16
C ARG A 361 -3.62 -13.95 20.07
N ARG A 362 -4.26 -14.05 18.89
CA ARG A 362 -5.46 -14.89 18.67
C ARG A 362 -5.14 -16.31 18.21
N PHE A 363 -4.17 -16.47 17.32
CA PHE A 363 -3.82 -17.73 16.66
C PHE A 363 -2.38 -18.22 16.97
N GLY A 364 -1.51 -17.38 17.55
CA GLY A 364 -0.12 -17.71 17.85
C GLY A 364 0.79 -17.78 16.62
N VAL A 365 0.31 -17.35 15.46
CA VAL A 365 1.02 -17.34 14.19
C VAL A 365 0.74 -15.99 13.53
N ASP A 366 1.77 -15.37 12.97
CA ASP A 366 1.59 -14.30 11.99
C ASP A 366 1.44 -14.99 10.62
N PHE A 367 0.36 -14.69 9.92
CA PHE A 367 0.03 -15.25 8.61
C PHE A 367 0.42 -14.30 7.48
N LEU A 368 0.87 -13.07 7.79
CA LEU A 368 1.13 -12.01 6.83
C LEU A 368 2.62 -11.89 6.51
N TYR A 369 2.93 -11.37 5.33
CA TYR A 369 4.30 -10.95 5.03
C TYR A 369 4.71 -9.78 5.94
N PRO A 370 5.97 -9.73 6.42
CA PRO A 370 6.46 -8.64 7.25
C PRO A 370 6.60 -7.36 6.43
N VAL A 371 6.28 -6.21 7.03
CA VAL A 371 6.34 -4.89 6.37
C VAL A 371 7.72 -4.60 5.74
N GLU A 372 8.80 -5.14 6.32
CA GLU A 372 10.17 -5.00 5.81
C GLU A 372 10.35 -5.55 4.39
N ARG A 373 9.54 -6.53 3.94
CA ARG A 373 9.48 -7.00 2.53
C ARG A 373 9.21 -5.83 1.58
N TYR A 374 8.27 -4.97 1.95
CA TYR A 374 7.83 -3.82 1.16
C TYR A 374 8.80 -2.64 1.25
N VAL A 375 9.56 -2.55 2.34
CA VAL A 375 10.69 -1.62 2.48
C VAL A 375 11.83 -2.04 1.55
N GLU A 376 12.25 -3.30 1.58
CA GLU A 376 13.30 -3.85 0.71
C GLU A 376 12.91 -3.68 -0.77
N ALA A 377 11.67 -4.05 -1.13
CA ALA A 377 11.09 -3.90 -2.45
C ALA A 377 11.19 -2.47 -3.02
N LEU A 378 11.06 -1.46 -2.16
CA LEU A 378 11.08 -0.03 -2.53
C LEU A 378 12.43 0.67 -2.21
N THR A 379 13.49 -0.07 -1.84
CA THR A 379 14.81 0.50 -1.49
C THR A 379 16.01 -0.27 -2.06
N SER A 380 15.92 -1.59 -2.19
CA SER A 380 17.04 -2.45 -2.56
C SER A 380 17.13 -2.67 -4.06
N ALA A 381 18.33 -2.55 -4.62
CA ALA A 381 18.60 -2.82 -6.04
C ALA A 381 18.48 -4.32 -6.42
N THR A 382 18.37 -5.21 -5.44
CA THR A 382 18.17 -6.65 -5.60
C THR A 382 17.07 -7.14 -4.68
N ILE A 383 16.38 -8.22 -5.06
CA ILE A 383 15.35 -8.87 -4.25
C ILE A 383 15.58 -10.38 -4.26
N THR A 384 15.08 -11.09 -3.24
CA THR A 384 15.14 -12.56 -3.20
C THR A 384 13.94 -13.16 -3.95
N ALA A 385 14.23 -14.00 -4.94
CA ALA A 385 13.22 -14.73 -5.71
C ALA A 385 12.63 -15.91 -4.92
N ARG A 386 11.50 -16.45 -5.38
CA ARG A 386 10.75 -17.55 -4.71
C ARG A 386 11.55 -18.84 -4.53
N ASP A 387 12.55 -19.08 -5.37
CA ASP A 387 13.49 -20.23 -5.27
C ASP A 387 14.71 -19.94 -4.38
N GLY A 388 14.87 -18.70 -3.90
CA GLY A 388 15.98 -18.25 -3.06
C GLY A 388 17.13 -17.59 -3.82
N GLU A 389 17.07 -17.43 -5.14
CA GLU A 389 18.10 -16.69 -5.87
C GLU A 389 17.98 -15.16 -5.63
N ILE A 390 19.10 -14.48 -5.40
CA ILE A 390 19.14 -13.02 -5.30
C ILE A 390 19.27 -12.44 -6.71
N VAL A 391 18.23 -11.73 -7.16
CA VAL A 391 18.11 -11.20 -8.52
C VAL A 391 17.97 -9.68 -8.51
N PRO A 392 18.24 -8.98 -9.63
CA PRO A 392 17.98 -7.55 -9.74
C PRO A 392 16.50 -7.21 -9.50
N ASN A 393 16.22 -6.15 -8.74
CA ASN A 393 14.86 -5.70 -8.45
C ASN A 393 14.27 -4.96 -9.68
N PRO A 394 13.15 -5.42 -10.27
CA PRO A 394 12.57 -4.83 -11.49
C PRO A 394 12.17 -3.35 -11.39
N ILE A 395 12.04 -2.77 -10.19
CA ILE A 395 11.84 -1.31 -10.04
C ILE A 395 13.10 -0.52 -10.43
N PHE A 396 14.30 -1.07 -10.22
CA PHE A 396 15.58 -0.39 -10.40
C PHE A 396 16.41 -0.94 -11.57
N SER A 397 16.32 -2.25 -11.86
CA SER A 397 16.88 -2.85 -13.07
C SER A 397 15.90 -2.76 -14.23
N GLY A 398 16.32 -2.17 -15.34
CA GLY A 398 15.55 -2.24 -16.58
C GLY A 398 15.33 -3.68 -17.06
N PRO A 399 14.20 -3.98 -17.74
CA PRO A 399 13.86 -5.33 -18.17
C PRO A 399 14.78 -5.89 -19.28
N ASP A 400 15.67 -5.07 -19.84
CA ASP A 400 16.69 -5.47 -20.80
C ASP A 400 18.10 -5.00 -20.36
N PRO A 401 18.98 -5.89 -19.86
CA PRO A 401 20.36 -5.54 -19.50
C PRO A 401 21.30 -5.38 -20.72
N SER A 402 20.80 -5.57 -21.96
CA SER A 402 21.54 -5.26 -23.19
C SER A 402 21.23 -3.86 -23.75
N GLY A 403 20.13 -3.24 -23.31
CA GLY A 403 19.81 -1.84 -23.57
C GLY A 403 20.72 -0.92 -22.77
N GLY A 404 21.72 -0.32 -23.43
CA GLY A 404 22.83 0.41 -22.79
C GLY A 404 22.52 1.75 -22.11
N ASP A 405 21.35 1.94 -21.51
CA ASP A 405 21.08 3.12 -20.69
C ASP A 405 21.43 2.86 -19.21
N SER A 406 22.53 3.47 -18.77
CA SER A 406 23.04 3.32 -17.40
C SER A 406 22.35 4.21 -16.36
N ARG A 407 21.32 4.97 -16.76
CA ARG A 407 20.59 5.94 -15.92
C ARG A 407 19.35 5.32 -15.27
N GLY A 408 19.51 4.14 -14.69
CA GLY A 408 18.41 3.43 -14.03
C GLY A 408 17.82 4.19 -12.84
N ARG A 409 16.51 4.02 -12.63
CA ARG A 409 15.76 4.47 -11.46
C ARG A 409 16.49 4.11 -10.17
N ARG A 410 16.35 4.96 -9.16
CA ARG A 410 16.96 4.80 -7.83
C ARG A 410 15.89 5.01 -6.74
N PRO A 411 16.13 4.66 -5.47
CA PRO A 411 15.13 4.80 -4.41
C PRO A 411 14.51 6.20 -4.30
N GLU A 412 15.27 7.28 -4.53
CA GLU A 412 14.78 8.66 -4.54
C GLU A 412 13.79 8.99 -5.68
N HIS A 413 13.69 8.13 -6.70
CA HIS A 413 12.77 8.23 -7.84
C HIS A 413 11.54 7.31 -7.71
N VAL A 414 11.29 6.79 -6.51
CA VAL A 414 10.13 5.98 -6.15
C VAL A 414 9.36 6.71 -5.06
N LEU A 415 8.12 7.12 -5.36
CA LEU A 415 7.21 7.79 -4.45
C LEU A 415 6.03 6.87 -4.12
N PHE A 416 5.62 6.84 -2.85
CA PHE A 416 4.53 6.01 -2.34
C PHE A 416 3.51 6.87 -1.60
N THR A 417 2.24 6.83 -1.99
CA THR A 417 1.15 7.52 -1.29
C THR A 417 0.17 6.48 -0.78
N GLY A 418 -0.10 6.48 0.52
CA GLY A 418 -1.16 5.66 1.11
C GLY A 418 -2.31 6.56 1.54
N ILE A 419 -3.44 6.46 0.84
CA ILE A 419 -4.73 7.01 1.23
C ILE A 419 -5.42 5.92 2.05
N VAL A 420 -5.26 5.98 3.38
CA VAL A 420 -5.56 4.89 4.31
C VAL A 420 -6.47 5.37 5.45
N GLY A 421 -7.00 4.43 6.24
CA GLY A 421 -7.76 4.77 7.44
C GLY A 421 -6.88 5.36 8.54
N VAL A 422 -6.88 6.69 8.63
CA VAL A 422 -6.25 7.52 9.67
C VAL A 422 -7.00 8.84 9.78
N PRO A 423 -7.21 9.43 10.97
CA PRO A 423 -7.78 10.78 11.11
C PRO A 423 -6.98 11.81 10.30
N TRP A 424 -7.65 12.57 9.42
CA TRP A 424 -6.96 13.63 8.68
C TRP A 424 -6.42 14.72 9.61
N GLN A 425 -7.08 14.92 10.75
CA GLN A 425 -6.71 15.89 11.79
C GLN A 425 -5.31 15.60 12.35
N ASP A 426 -4.93 14.33 12.51
CA ASP A 426 -3.63 13.96 13.07
C ASP A 426 -2.48 14.23 12.09
N ILE A 427 -2.73 14.11 10.79
CA ILE A 427 -1.72 14.25 9.72
C ILE A 427 -1.75 15.62 9.01
N ALA A 428 -2.75 16.47 9.26
CA ALA A 428 -2.81 17.83 8.76
C ALA A 428 -1.82 18.77 9.48
N ARG A 429 -1.37 19.83 8.80
CA ARG A 429 -0.57 20.90 9.42
C ARG A 429 -1.37 21.73 10.42
N ASP A 430 -2.64 21.96 10.12
CA ASP A 430 -3.63 22.49 11.05
C ASP A 430 -4.70 21.41 11.28
N PRO A 431 -4.86 20.87 12.51
CA PRO A 431 -5.83 19.81 12.79
C PRO A 431 -7.29 20.29 12.69
N SER A 432 -7.53 21.58 12.48
CA SER A 432 -8.86 22.18 12.25
C SER A 432 -9.11 22.63 10.81
N ASP A 433 -8.08 22.66 9.95
CA ASP A 433 -8.19 23.09 8.55
C ASP A 433 -7.23 22.32 7.63
N LEU A 434 -7.74 21.27 6.99
CA LEU A 434 -6.98 20.45 6.03
C LEU A 434 -6.52 21.24 4.79
N SER A 435 -7.05 22.44 4.51
CA SER A 435 -6.57 23.28 3.40
C SER A 435 -5.16 23.86 3.63
N ALA A 436 -4.67 23.85 4.87
CA ALA A 436 -3.26 24.07 5.21
C ALA A 436 -2.32 22.96 4.67
N GLY A 437 -2.88 21.82 4.28
CA GLY A 437 -2.18 20.68 3.69
C GLY A 437 -1.66 19.67 4.72
N LEU A 438 -1.15 18.56 4.20
CA LEU A 438 -0.61 17.44 4.98
C LEU A 438 0.79 17.77 5.52
N LYS A 439 1.14 17.20 6.68
CA LYS A 439 2.49 17.20 7.26
C LYS A 439 3.45 16.42 6.34
N THR A 440 4.64 16.97 6.10
CA THR A 440 5.78 16.24 5.54
C THR A 440 6.31 15.18 6.51
N ALA A 441 7.16 14.25 6.03
CA ALA A 441 7.81 13.26 6.89
C ALA A 441 8.58 13.88 8.08
N ALA A 442 9.22 15.04 7.85
CA ALA A 442 9.90 15.82 8.89
C ALA A 442 8.91 16.43 9.91
N GLU A 443 7.74 16.90 9.47
CA GLU A 443 6.68 17.43 10.35
C GLU A 443 5.97 16.30 11.13
N LEU A 444 5.82 15.10 10.55
CA LEU A 444 5.29 13.92 11.24
C LEU A 444 6.24 13.42 12.34
N ALA A 445 7.54 13.41 12.06
CA ALA A 445 8.59 13.04 13.03
C ALA A 445 8.98 14.16 14.01
N ALA A 446 8.40 15.36 13.88
CA ALA A 446 8.66 16.47 14.80
C ALA A 446 8.02 16.23 16.18
N PRO A 447 8.62 16.73 17.27
CA PRO A 447 8.01 16.65 18.60
C PRO A 447 6.70 17.44 18.69
N LEU A 448 5.63 16.78 19.14
CA LEU A 448 4.33 17.39 19.42
C LEU A 448 4.30 18.10 20.78
N PRO A 449 3.41 19.10 20.97
CA PRO A 449 3.05 19.60 22.30
C PRO A 449 2.61 18.45 23.22
N GLY A 450 3.20 18.35 24.42
CA GLY A 450 2.98 17.22 25.34
C GLY A 450 4.02 16.09 25.22
N GLY A 451 4.72 15.98 24.09
CA GLY A 451 5.86 15.08 23.90
C GLY A 451 5.54 13.79 23.13
N GLY A 452 6.57 13.25 22.45
CA GLY A 452 6.41 12.26 21.39
C GLY A 452 6.23 12.92 20.02
N THR A 453 6.04 12.13 18.97
CA THR A 453 5.85 12.58 17.57
C THR A 453 4.44 12.27 17.06
N THR A 454 4.10 12.69 15.83
CA THR A 454 2.83 12.29 15.19
C THR A 454 2.80 10.77 14.95
N TRP A 455 3.94 10.14 14.67
CA TRP A 455 4.03 8.69 14.54
C TRP A 455 3.69 7.95 15.84
N ASP A 456 4.03 8.50 17.00
CA ASP A 456 3.59 7.92 18.28
C ASP A 456 2.05 7.97 18.43
N VAL A 457 1.40 8.98 17.85
CA VAL A 457 -0.05 9.18 17.94
C VAL A 457 -0.78 8.18 17.04
N ILE A 458 -0.39 8.09 15.76
CA ILE A 458 -1.12 7.31 14.75
C ILE A 458 -0.66 5.86 14.57
N LEU A 459 0.51 5.48 15.12
CA LEU A 459 1.12 4.16 14.87
C LEU A 459 1.83 3.54 16.10
N GLY A 460 2.51 4.35 16.92
CA GLY A 460 3.34 3.85 18.02
C GLY A 460 4.68 3.26 17.56
N GLU A 461 5.11 2.16 18.20
CA GLU A 461 6.28 1.35 17.84
C GLU A 461 5.85 -0.13 17.70
N PRO A 462 5.37 -0.57 16.51
CA PRO A 462 4.89 -1.93 16.28
C PRO A 462 5.91 -3.03 16.60
N GLU A 463 7.19 -2.81 16.27
CA GLU A 463 8.33 -3.72 16.56
C GLU A 463 8.59 -3.97 18.05
N ARG A 464 7.79 -3.36 18.93
CA ARG A 464 7.94 -3.42 20.39
C ARG A 464 6.59 -3.62 21.09
N ALA A 465 5.55 -3.95 20.32
CA ALA A 465 4.15 -4.02 20.75
C ALA A 465 3.67 -2.74 21.48
N ILE A 466 4.22 -1.55 21.16
CA ILE A 466 3.75 -0.27 21.72
C ILE A 466 2.68 0.29 20.78
N PRO A 467 1.41 0.35 21.20
CA PRO A 467 0.31 0.78 20.34
C PRO A 467 0.29 2.30 20.08
N PRO A 468 -0.49 2.76 19.08
CA PRO A 468 -0.84 4.16 18.88
C PRO A 468 -1.31 4.87 20.16
N LYS A 469 -0.99 6.17 20.32
CA LYS A 469 -1.50 6.98 21.44
C LYS A 469 -2.91 7.56 21.19
N ASP A 470 -3.37 7.65 19.95
CA ASP A 470 -4.79 7.95 19.67
C ASP A 470 -5.65 6.70 19.86
N PRO A 471 -6.65 6.71 20.77
CA PRO A 471 -7.66 5.65 20.84
C PRO A 471 -8.30 5.32 19.49
N LEU A 472 -8.48 6.29 18.59
CA LEU A 472 -9.11 6.02 17.29
C LEU A 472 -8.24 5.18 16.35
N MET A 473 -6.92 5.19 16.55
CA MET A 473 -5.97 4.36 15.79
C MET A 473 -5.70 3.00 16.45
N LEU A 474 -6.30 2.71 17.61
CA LEU A 474 -6.28 1.36 18.18
C LEU A 474 -7.27 0.46 17.42
N GLU A 475 -6.75 -0.57 16.73
CA GLU A 475 -7.59 -1.67 16.26
C GLU A 475 -8.24 -2.37 17.47
N SER A 476 -9.57 -2.44 17.48
CA SER A 476 -10.30 -3.17 18.50
C SER A 476 -11.69 -3.55 18.00
N THR A 477 -12.23 -4.66 18.47
CA THR A 477 -13.65 -5.00 18.30
C THR A 477 -14.52 -4.29 19.34
N ALA A 478 -14.00 -4.06 20.55
CA ALA A 478 -14.74 -3.47 21.66
C ALA A 478 -14.71 -1.92 21.64
N PRO A 479 -15.75 -1.23 22.11
CA PRO A 479 -15.76 0.22 22.27
C PRO A 479 -14.56 0.72 23.10
N ARG A 480 -13.78 1.62 22.52
CA ARG A 480 -12.54 2.17 23.09
C ARG A 480 -12.84 3.37 23.98
N SER A 481 -11.84 3.77 24.78
CA SER A 481 -11.97 4.90 25.70
C SER A 481 -10.71 5.75 25.76
N GLY A 482 -10.84 7.05 25.54
CA GLY A 482 -9.77 8.02 25.73
C GLY A 482 -10.07 9.35 25.08
N VAL A 483 -9.01 10.04 24.66
CA VAL A 483 -9.04 11.36 24.01
C VAL A 483 -8.02 11.37 22.89
N ASN A 484 -8.36 11.85 21.69
CA ASN A 484 -7.39 12.04 20.61
C ASN A 484 -6.31 13.06 21.07
N PRO A 485 -5.00 12.73 21.04
CA PRO A 485 -3.93 13.58 21.57
C PRO A 485 -3.71 14.92 20.86
N ILE A 486 -4.24 15.11 19.64
CA ILE A 486 -3.97 16.27 18.78
C ILE A 486 -5.15 17.25 18.79
N THR A 487 -6.40 16.78 18.67
CA THR A 487 -7.60 17.64 18.73
C THR A 487 -8.11 17.87 20.15
N GLY A 488 -7.90 16.90 21.05
CA GLY A 488 -8.48 16.88 22.38
C GLY A 488 -9.92 16.34 22.44
N ASP A 489 -10.44 15.74 21.36
CA ASP A 489 -11.78 15.15 21.33
C ASP A 489 -11.84 13.81 22.06
N PRO A 490 -12.80 13.58 22.98
CA PRO A 490 -13.00 12.29 23.62
C PRO A 490 -13.63 11.27 22.66
N THR A 491 -13.29 9.99 22.83
CA THR A 491 -14.05 8.88 22.23
C THR A 491 -15.49 8.91 22.75
N ALA A 492 -16.49 8.81 21.88
CA ALA A 492 -17.89 8.85 22.28
C ALA A 492 -18.50 7.44 22.38
N PRO A 493 -19.31 7.13 23.42
CA PRO A 493 -19.83 5.78 23.65
C PRO A 493 -20.88 5.37 22.59
N PRO A 494 -21.16 4.07 22.45
CA PRO A 494 -22.12 3.56 21.46
C PRO A 494 -23.47 4.26 21.43
N GLY A 495 -23.89 4.67 20.22
CA GLY A 495 -25.12 5.43 19.98
C GLY A 495 -25.07 6.93 20.32
N SER A 496 -23.94 7.44 20.86
CA SER A 496 -23.74 8.86 21.18
C SER A 496 -22.85 9.52 20.14
N ILE A 497 -23.41 9.88 18.98
CA ILE A 497 -22.66 10.52 17.88
C ILE A 497 -22.23 11.95 18.29
N THR A 498 -21.07 12.08 18.92
CA THR A 498 -20.53 13.35 19.47
C THR A 498 -19.03 13.54 19.27
N ASN A 499 -18.30 12.53 18.78
CA ASN A 499 -16.90 12.69 18.37
C ASN A 499 -16.86 13.17 16.90
N PRO A 500 -16.11 14.23 16.55
CA PRO A 500 -16.12 14.78 15.19
C PRO A 500 -15.28 14.00 14.17
N ILE A 501 -14.51 12.99 14.61
CA ILE A 501 -13.59 12.20 13.78
C ILE A 501 -14.23 10.86 13.39
N ASN A 502 -14.72 10.08 14.36
CA ASN A 502 -15.36 8.78 14.12
C ASN A 502 -16.87 8.73 14.42
N GLY A 503 -17.47 9.85 14.86
CA GLY A 503 -18.86 9.90 15.30
C GLY A 503 -19.05 9.31 16.70
N SER A 504 -18.93 8.00 16.81
CA SER A 504 -18.89 7.25 18.07
C SER A 504 -18.27 5.88 17.88
N GLU A 505 -17.87 5.26 18.98
CA GLU A 505 -17.72 3.80 19.04
C GLU A 505 -19.08 3.11 18.78
N TYR A 506 -19.11 1.80 18.55
CA TYR A 506 -20.35 1.05 18.28
C TYR A 506 -20.26 -0.44 18.67
N THR A 507 -21.40 -1.14 18.68
CA THR A 507 -21.47 -2.57 19.01
C THR A 507 -21.19 -3.40 17.75
N THR A 508 -19.96 -3.88 17.64
CA THR A 508 -19.51 -4.80 16.57
C THR A 508 -20.09 -6.21 16.74
N GLU A 509 -20.41 -6.60 17.98
CA GLU A 509 -20.81 -7.97 18.34
C GLU A 509 -22.07 -8.47 17.62
N THR A 510 -23.01 -7.59 17.30
CA THR A 510 -24.31 -7.91 16.67
C THR A 510 -24.23 -8.13 15.16
N ARG A 511 -23.11 -7.78 14.50
CA ARG A 511 -22.88 -8.04 13.07
C ARG A 511 -22.30 -9.43 12.88
N GLY A 512 -22.87 -10.21 11.95
CA GLY A 512 -22.61 -11.66 11.83
C GLY A 512 -21.14 -12.06 11.78
N ASN A 513 -20.33 -11.39 10.96
CA ASN A 513 -18.89 -11.67 10.83
C ASN A 513 -17.99 -10.81 11.73
N GLY A 514 -18.55 -9.98 12.61
CA GLY A 514 -17.79 -9.03 13.43
C GLY A 514 -17.16 -7.91 12.62
N ASP A 515 -16.57 -6.95 13.34
CA ASP A 515 -16.08 -5.70 12.77
C ASP A 515 -15.10 -5.02 13.75
N LEU A 516 -14.33 -4.03 13.28
CA LEU A 516 -13.46 -3.18 14.11
C LEU A 516 -14.10 -1.81 14.37
N GLN A 517 -13.69 -1.13 15.44
CA GLN A 517 -14.07 0.26 15.69
C GLN A 517 -13.43 1.18 14.62
N TYR A 518 -14.19 2.16 14.13
CA TYR A 518 -13.72 3.06 13.06
C TYR A 518 -12.64 4.03 13.56
N ALA A 519 -11.62 4.25 12.73
CA ALA A 519 -10.63 5.31 12.90
C ALA A 519 -11.23 6.68 12.55
N CYS A 520 -11.99 6.75 11.45
CA CYS A 520 -12.67 7.96 11.01
C CYS A 520 -13.94 7.64 10.21
N VAL A 521 -14.82 8.64 10.08
CA VAL A 521 -16.02 8.62 9.23
C VAL A 521 -16.15 9.92 8.44
N PHE A 522 -16.85 9.90 7.30
CA PHE A 522 -17.14 11.09 6.50
C PHE A 522 -18.56 11.04 5.91
N PRO A 523 -19.26 12.17 5.71
CA PRO A 523 -20.61 12.20 5.14
C PRO A 523 -20.63 11.72 3.69
N LEU A 524 -21.68 10.97 3.32
CA LEU A 524 -21.96 10.65 1.91
C LEU A 524 -22.64 11.85 1.24
N PRO A 525 -22.31 12.18 -0.03
CA PRO A 525 -23.03 13.19 -0.80
C PRO A 525 -24.51 12.83 -1.00
N GLU A 526 -24.81 11.54 -1.18
CA GLU A 526 -26.16 11.00 -1.25
C GLU A 526 -26.31 9.83 -0.26
N PRO A 527 -27.23 9.91 0.73
CA PRO A 527 -27.51 8.80 1.63
C PRO A 527 -28.08 7.57 0.93
N ARG A 528 -27.59 6.38 1.30
CA ARG A 528 -27.98 5.08 0.74
C ARG A 528 -28.93 4.35 1.68
N ILE A 529 -30.10 3.94 1.20
CA ILE A 529 -31.00 3.04 1.95
C ILE A 529 -30.44 1.62 1.87
N CYS A 530 -30.27 0.97 3.02
CA CYS A 530 -29.92 -0.44 3.09
C CYS A 530 -31.20 -1.29 3.22
N ASP A 531 -31.48 -2.06 2.19
CA ASP A 531 -32.51 -3.11 2.13
C ASP A 531 -31.86 -4.50 1.92
N GLU A 532 -32.66 -5.54 1.66
CA GLU A 532 -32.17 -6.90 1.43
C GLU A 532 -31.50 -7.12 0.05
N GLU A 533 -31.66 -6.18 -0.89
CA GLU A 533 -31.01 -6.22 -2.22
C GLU A 533 -29.72 -5.38 -2.26
N SER A 534 -29.51 -4.54 -1.23
CA SER A 534 -28.40 -3.60 -1.10
C SER A 534 -27.05 -4.28 -0.83
N THR A 535 -26.36 -4.65 -1.90
CA THR A 535 -24.95 -5.10 -1.82
C THR A 535 -24.06 -4.00 -1.22
N SER A 536 -23.19 -4.38 -0.27
CA SER A 536 -22.27 -3.47 0.45
C SER A 536 -22.91 -2.23 1.09
N CYS A 537 -23.75 -2.46 2.10
CA CYS A 537 -24.45 -1.39 2.81
C CYS A 537 -24.27 -1.53 4.34
N ASP A 538 -23.64 -0.55 4.98
CA ASP A 538 -23.20 -0.62 6.38
C ASP A 538 -24.34 -0.58 7.40
N CYS A 539 -25.60 -0.44 6.98
CA CYS A 539 -26.76 -0.23 7.85
C CYS A 539 -27.86 -1.29 7.74
N ALA A 540 -27.52 -2.52 7.34
CA ALA A 540 -28.49 -3.61 7.17
C ALA A 540 -29.29 -4.00 8.45
N ALA A 541 -28.74 -3.77 9.65
CA ALA A 541 -29.41 -4.11 10.91
C ALA A 541 -30.24 -2.93 11.46
N ALA A 542 -31.56 -3.07 11.57
CA ALA A 542 -32.48 -2.00 11.92
C ALA A 542 -32.32 -1.40 13.33
N ASP A 543 -31.71 -2.13 14.26
CA ASP A 543 -31.49 -1.78 15.66
C ASP A 543 -30.03 -1.39 15.99
N ASN A 544 -29.18 -1.20 14.97
CA ASN A 544 -27.76 -0.91 15.15
C ASN A 544 -27.49 0.44 15.84
N ASP A 545 -26.33 0.54 16.49
CA ASP A 545 -25.86 1.75 17.17
C ASP A 545 -24.86 2.61 16.34
N SER A 546 -24.33 2.09 15.23
CA SER A 546 -23.21 2.61 14.44
C SER A 546 -23.35 4.09 14.00
N PRO A 547 -22.27 4.90 14.06
CA PRO A 547 -22.30 6.32 13.70
C PRO A 547 -22.60 6.60 12.23
N VAL A 548 -22.44 5.61 11.33
CA VAL A 548 -22.72 5.79 9.90
C VAL A 548 -24.18 5.63 9.51
N CYS A 549 -25.03 5.22 10.46
CA CYS A 549 -26.42 4.83 10.23
C CYS A 549 -27.42 5.77 10.91
N GLU A 550 -28.39 6.28 10.17
CA GLU A 550 -29.49 7.10 10.68
C GLU A 550 -30.85 6.44 10.41
N VAL A 551 -31.91 6.96 11.03
CA VAL A 551 -33.26 6.39 10.94
C VAL A 551 -33.78 6.56 9.51
N ASN A 552 -34.08 5.44 8.87
CA ASN A 552 -34.70 5.40 7.55
C ASN A 552 -36.12 6.00 7.62
N PRO A 553 -36.43 7.08 6.88
CA PRO A 553 -37.75 7.72 6.91
C PRO A 553 -38.92 6.79 6.54
N ASP A 554 -38.68 5.80 5.69
CA ASP A 554 -39.72 4.89 5.17
C ASP A 554 -39.92 3.65 6.07
N GLY A 555 -38.89 3.26 6.84
CA GLY A 555 -38.88 2.02 7.63
C GLY A 555 -38.80 2.20 9.16
N GLY A 556 -38.36 3.35 9.67
CA GLY A 556 -38.24 3.64 11.10
C GLY A 556 -37.08 2.95 11.83
N GLY A 557 -36.47 1.92 11.25
CA GLY A 557 -35.18 1.35 11.70
C GLY A 557 -33.99 2.18 11.23
N ARG A 558 -32.80 1.98 11.81
CA ARG A 558 -31.56 2.69 11.44
C ARG A 558 -30.89 2.12 10.18
N THR A 559 -31.66 1.99 9.09
CA THR A 559 -31.19 1.42 7.81
C THR A 559 -30.86 2.44 6.73
N LEU A 560 -30.68 3.73 7.07
CA LEU A 560 -30.15 4.73 6.16
C LEU A 560 -28.66 4.95 6.42
N GLN A 561 -27.80 4.57 5.47
CA GLN A 561 -26.38 4.90 5.50
C GLN A 561 -26.19 6.35 5.05
N VAL A 562 -25.62 7.17 5.93
CA VAL A 562 -25.40 8.62 5.72
C VAL A 562 -23.92 9.01 5.72
N ARG A 563 -23.05 8.08 6.11
CA ARG A 563 -21.59 8.27 6.16
C ARG A 563 -20.89 7.01 5.63
N ALA A 564 -19.64 7.16 5.20
CA ALA A 564 -18.70 6.06 5.06
C ALA A 564 -17.69 6.09 6.21
N LYS A 565 -16.92 4.99 6.35
CA LYS A 565 -15.99 4.70 7.45
C LYS A 565 -14.61 4.29 6.92
N ALA A 566 -13.63 4.19 7.82
CA ALA A 566 -12.39 3.44 7.67
C ALA A 566 -11.88 2.93 9.03
N TYR A 567 -11.05 1.88 9.06
CA TYR A 567 -10.38 1.35 10.25
C TYR A 567 -8.86 1.68 10.24
N PRO A 568 -8.11 1.47 11.34
CA PRO A 568 -6.70 1.88 11.40
C PRO A 568 -5.78 1.13 10.40
N GLY A 569 -5.30 1.82 9.36
CA GLY A 569 -4.35 1.29 8.36
C GLY A 569 -2.90 1.28 8.88
N LEU A 570 -2.63 0.43 9.88
CA LEU A 570 -1.37 0.48 10.64
C LEU A 570 -0.16 -0.07 9.87
N ARG A 571 -0.32 -1.12 9.06
CA ARG A 571 0.79 -1.74 8.31
C ARG A 571 1.29 -0.83 7.19
N GLU A 572 0.37 -0.12 6.55
CA GLU A 572 0.62 0.90 5.54
C GLU A 572 1.32 2.13 6.14
N LEU A 573 0.88 2.57 7.32
CA LEU A 573 1.52 3.66 8.06
C LEU A 573 2.95 3.29 8.48
N ASP A 574 3.23 2.05 8.87
CA ASP A 574 4.59 1.61 9.19
C ASP A 574 5.50 1.57 7.96
N LEU A 575 5.02 1.06 6.82
CA LEU A 575 5.73 1.17 5.55
C LEU A 575 6.06 2.64 5.23
N MET A 576 5.06 3.52 5.31
CA MET A 576 5.25 4.94 5.03
C MET A 576 6.22 5.64 5.99
N LYS A 577 6.19 5.29 7.28
CA LYS A 577 7.16 5.75 8.29
C LYS A 577 8.59 5.33 7.95
N ARG A 578 8.80 4.08 7.50
CA ARG A 578 10.11 3.55 7.08
C ARG A 578 10.61 4.15 5.76
N LEU A 579 9.71 4.47 4.82
CA LEU A 579 10.06 5.12 3.55
C LEU A 579 10.42 6.62 3.70
N GLY A 580 9.96 7.28 4.78
CA GLY A 580 10.33 8.64 5.14
C GLY A 580 9.87 9.68 4.11
N ASP A 581 10.80 10.53 3.63
CA ASP A 581 10.49 11.59 2.65
C ASP A 581 10.05 11.11 1.26
N ARG A 582 9.95 9.79 1.05
CA ARG A 582 9.38 9.21 -0.18
C ARG A 582 7.94 8.75 -0.01
N ALA A 583 7.43 8.80 1.22
CA ALA A 583 6.04 8.51 1.53
C ALA A 583 5.18 9.78 1.66
N ILE A 584 3.89 9.61 1.39
CA ILE A 584 2.83 10.58 1.67
C ILE A 584 1.67 9.83 2.36
N PRO A 585 1.61 9.85 3.70
CA PRO A 585 0.43 9.41 4.44
C PRO A 585 -0.74 10.36 4.20
N ALA A 586 -1.90 9.80 3.88
CA ALA A 586 -3.13 10.53 3.65
C ALA A 586 -4.33 9.80 4.25
N SER A 587 -5.35 10.55 4.63
CA SER A 587 -6.61 10.01 5.14
C SER A 587 -7.53 9.65 3.99
N ILE A 588 -8.13 8.46 4.08
CA ILE A 588 -9.24 8.04 3.21
C ILE A 588 -10.60 8.64 3.66
N CYS A 589 -10.65 9.30 4.81
CA CYS A 589 -11.78 10.13 5.20
C CYS A 589 -11.51 11.59 4.76
N PRO A 590 -12.11 12.08 3.66
CA PRO A 590 -11.96 13.47 3.24
C PRO A 590 -12.55 14.44 4.28
N ALA A 591 -12.03 15.66 4.34
CA ALA A 591 -12.54 16.69 5.26
C ALA A 591 -13.96 17.17 4.87
N GLN A 592 -14.26 17.26 3.57
CA GLN A 592 -15.58 17.63 3.05
C GLN A 592 -15.79 17.17 1.60
N LEU A 593 -17.06 17.03 1.20
CA LEU A 593 -17.51 16.70 -0.16
C LEU A 593 -18.63 17.64 -0.67
N ASP A 594 -18.88 18.75 0.03
CA ASP A 594 -19.98 19.70 -0.25
C ASP A 594 -19.58 20.85 -1.19
N ASP A 595 -18.31 21.27 -1.13
CA ASP A 595 -17.79 22.43 -1.87
C ASP A 595 -16.58 22.07 -2.73
N ALA A 596 -16.89 21.73 -3.98
CA ALA A 596 -15.93 21.41 -5.04
C ALA A 596 -15.04 22.59 -5.47
N THR A 597 -15.13 23.77 -4.84
CA THR A 597 -14.22 24.91 -5.09
C THR A 597 -13.10 25.03 -4.06
N ARG A 598 -13.19 24.37 -2.90
CA ARG A 598 -12.16 24.40 -1.86
C ARG A 598 -10.98 23.46 -2.15
N ALA A 599 -9.86 23.74 -1.50
CA ALA A 599 -8.62 22.95 -1.58
C ALA A 599 -8.64 21.65 -0.74
N ASP A 600 -9.64 21.46 0.12
CA ASP A 600 -9.84 20.31 1.00
C ASP A 600 -10.97 19.35 0.54
N TYR A 601 -11.49 19.57 -0.68
CA TYR A 601 -12.51 18.72 -1.30
C TYR A 601 -11.92 17.35 -1.68
N GLY A 602 -12.55 16.27 -1.21
CA GLY A 602 -12.08 14.91 -1.46
C GLY A 602 -10.61 14.72 -1.07
N TYR A 603 -9.81 14.08 -1.92
CA TYR A 603 -8.37 13.90 -1.68
C TYR A 603 -7.48 14.98 -2.32
N ARG A 604 -7.99 16.19 -2.61
CA ARG A 604 -7.17 17.32 -3.10
C ARG A 604 -5.94 17.65 -2.25
N PRO A 605 -5.99 17.60 -0.90
CA PRO A 605 -4.80 17.77 -0.05
C PRO A 605 -3.71 16.74 -0.33
N THR A 606 -4.10 15.50 -0.64
CA THR A 606 -3.19 14.43 -1.06
C THR A 606 -2.63 14.68 -2.45
N VAL A 607 -3.48 15.05 -3.42
CA VAL A 607 -3.04 15.42 -4.78
C VAL A 607 -2.02 16.55 -4.72
N ARG A 608 -2.27 17.59 -3.91
CA ARG A 608 -1.32 18.68 -3.68
C ARG A 608 0.01 18.17 -3.12
N ALA A 609 -0.02 17.33 -2.08
CA ALA A 609 1.21 16.75 -1.52
C ALA A 609 2.00 15.90 -2.53
N ILE A 610 1.31 15.15 -3.40
CA ILE A 610 1.92 14.42 -4.52
C ILE A 610 2.60 15.41 -5.49
N LEU A 611 1.91 16.46 -5.91
CA LEU A 611 2.42 17.45 -6.86
C LEU A 611 3.60 18.26 -6.29
N ASP A 612 3.54 18.63 -5.00
CA ASP A 612 4.63 19.27 -4.27
C ASP A 612 5.87 18.35 -4.26
N ARG A 613 5.70 17.06 -3.94
CA ARG A 613 6.80 16.07 -3.92
C ARG A 613 7.35 15.77 -5.31
N LEU A 614 6.49 15.62 -6.33
CA LEU A 614 6.89 15.45 -7.73
C LEU A 614 7.73 16.64 -8.24
N SER A 615 7.41 17.86 -7.79
CA SER A 615 8.14 19.08 -8.16
C SER A 615 9.56 19.16 -7.58
N ALA A 616 9.86 18.36 -6.55
CA ALA A 616 11.20 18.23 -5.97
C ALA A 616 12.08 17.14 -6.63
N VAL A 617 11.51 16.27 -7.47
CA VAL A 617 12.20 15.10 -8.07
C VAL A 617 12.22 15.13 -9.60
N LEU A 618 11.17 15.67 -10.24
CA LEU A 618 11.12 15.87 -11.69
C LEU A 618 11.89 17.13 -12.11
N ARG A 619 12.20 17.26 -13.41
CA ARG A 619 12.94 18.41 -13.92
C ARG A 619 12.22 19.74 -13.63
N PRO A 620 12.94 20.79 -13.18
CA PRO A 620 12.36 22.11 -12.96
C PRO A 620 11.83 22.69 -14.28
N GLY A 621 10.87 23.60 -14.17
CA GLY A 621 10.32 24.29 -15.33
C GLY A 621 11.32 25.26 -15.95
N ARG A 622 11.04 25.70 -17.18
CA ARG A 622 11.78 26.83 -17.77
C ARG A 622 11.38 28.10 -17.05
N SER A 623 12.35 28.71 -16.36
CA SER A 623 12.23 30.08 -15.83
C SER A 623 11.92 31.08 -16.95
N ALA A 624 11.21 32.16 -16.60
CA ALA A 624 11.02 33.29 -17.49
C ALA A 624 12.38 33.97 -17.81
N PRO A 625 12.60 34.43 -19.06
CA PRO A 625 13.83 35.11 -19.48
C PRO A 625 13.93 36.58 -19.01
#